data_AF-A0A381I4K9-F1
#
_entry.id   AF-A0A381I4K9-F1
#
_cell.length_a   1.000
_cell.length_b   1.000
_cell.length_c   1.000
_cell.angle_alpha   90.00
_cell.angle_beta   90.00
_cell.angle_gamma   90.00
#
_symmetry.space_group_name_H-M   'P 1'
#
loop_
_entity.id
_entity.type
_entity.pdbx_description
1 polymer ?
#
loop_
_entity_poly.entity_id
_entity_poly.type
_entity_poly.pdbx_seq_one_letter_code
_entity_poly.pdbx_strand_id
1 'polypeptide(L)' 'MLKNLIDFIYDSPSSFHAVESTKEILDKNGFEELVLNQRWNLRVGGKYYVTKNLSAIVAFVVNFRRYRKRWI' A
#
# COMPACT_ATOMS: atom_id res chain seq x y z
N MET A 1 -18.31 -9.76 1.99
CA MET A 1 -17.85 -8.69 1.08
C MET A 1 -18.51 -7.35 1.43
N LEU A 2 -19.85 -7.23 1.42
CA LEU A 2 -20.53 -5.96 1.76
C LEU A 2 -20.35 -5.56 3.23
N LYS A 3 -20.45 -6.51 4.18
CA LYS A 3 -20.22 -6.25 5.61
C LYS A 3 -18.83 -5.64 5.86
N ASN A 4 -17.77 -6.27 5.35
CA ASN A 4 -16.41 -5.76 5.50
C ASN A 4 -16.19 -4.33 4.93
N LEU A 5 -16.90 -3.95 3.86
CA LEU A 5 -16.84 -2.58 3.33
C LEU A 5 -17.56 -1.60 4.26
N ILE A 6 -18.72 -2.00 4.78
CA ILE A 6 -19.49 -1.18 5.73
C ILE A 6 -18.70 -1.00 7.02
N ASP A 7 -18.10 -2.07 7.56
CA ASP A 7 -17.25 -2.05 8.75
C ASP A 7 -16.06 -1.10 8.54
N PHE A 8 -15.37 -1.20 7.38
CA PHE A 8 -14.28 -0.28 7.04
C PHE A 8 -14.72 1.20 7.02
N ILE A 9 -15.91 1.50 6.48
CA ILE A 9 -16.43 2.87 6.45
C ILE A 9 -16.72 3.38 7.87
N TYR A 10 -17.33 2.55 8.72
CA TYR A 10 -17.61 2.92 10.12
C TYR A 10 -16.34 3.13 10.93
N ASP A 11 -15.33 2.28 10.72
CA ASP A 11 -14.03 2.36 11.38
C ASP A 11 -13.15 3.51 10.85
N SER A 12 -13.53 4.12 9.72
CA SER A 12 -12.74 5.15 9.02
C SER A 12 -13.46 6.50 8.86
N PRO A 13 -13.92 7.15 9.94
CA PRO A 13 -14.72 8.39 9.85
C PRO A 13 -13.92 9.61 9.36
N SER A 14 -12.59 9.52 9.32
CA SER A 14 -11.72 10.56 8.76
C SER A 14 -10.62 9.93 7.90
N SER A 15 -9.94 10.75 7.09
CA SER A 15 -8.80 10.30 6.29
C SER A 15 -7.66 9.71 7.13
N PHE A 16 -7.49 10.15 8.38
CA PHE A 16 -6.51 9.58 9.30
C PHE A 16 -6.87 8.15 9.72
N HIS A 17 -8.13 7.93 10.12
CA HIS A 17 -8.61 6.59 10.47
C HIS A 17 -8.63 5.65 9.26
N ALA A 18 -8.95 6.18 8.07
CA ALA A 18 -8.89 5.41 6.83
C ALA A 18 -7.47 4.93 6.52
N VAL A 19 -6.46 5.79 6.73
CA VAL A 19 -5.06 5.40 6.58
C VAL A 19 -4.67 4.36 7.62
N GLU A 20 -5.02 4.55 8.89
CA GLU A 20 -4.71 3.59 9.96
C GLU A 20 -5.32 2.20 9.69
N SER A 21 -6.62 2.14 9.40
CA SER A 21 -7.31 0.91 8.99
C SER A 21 -6.65 0.26 7.76
N THR A 22 -6.24 1.07 6.78
CA THR A 22 -5.55 0.55 5.58
C THR A 22 -4.15 0.02 5.91
N LYS A 23 -3.40 0.67 6.81
CA LYS A 23 -2.09 0.18 7.27
C LYS A 23 -2.23 -1.20 7.90
N GLU A 24 -3.19 -1.39 8.81
CA GLU A 24 -3.39 -2.70 9.43
C GLU A 24 -3.71 -3.81 8.42
N ILE A 25 -4.52 -3.50 7.42
CA ILE A 25 -4.85 -4.44 6.33
C ILE A 25 -3.59 -4.77 5.53
N LEU A 26 -2.78 -3.77 5.19
CA LEU A 26 -1.55 -3.95 4.41
C LEU A 26 -0.50 -4.76 5.20
N ASP A 27 -0.32 -4.45 6.48
CA ASP A 27 0.58 -5.17 7.38
C ASP A 27 0.18 -6.65 7.49
N LYS A 28 -1.11 -6.94 7.71
CA LYS A 28 -1.65 -8.32 7.71
C LYS A 28 -1.43 -9.07 6.39
N ASN A 29 -1.27 -8.34 5.27
CA ASN A 29 -1.02 -8.92 3.94
C ASN A 29 0.47 -8.94 3.54
N GLY A 30 1.36 -8.64 4.50
CA GLY A 30 2.81 -8.71 4.33
C GLY A 30 3.40 -7.56 3.53
N PHE A 31 2.78 -6.38 3.55
CA PHE A 31 3.41 -5.16 3.07
C PHE A 31 4.32 -4.57 4.13
N GLU A 32 5.40 -3.93 3.69
CA GLU A 32 6.36 -3.22 4.54
C GLU A 32 6.17 -1.70 4.39
N GLU A 33 6.10 -0.98 5.52
CA GLU A 33 6.08 0.49 5.52
C GLU A 33 7.46 1.05 5.16
N LEU A 34 7.50 1.93 4.16
CA LEU A 34 8.68 2.69 3.80
C LEU A 34 8.58 4.12 4.33
N VAL A 35 9.71 4.66 4.77
CA VAL A 35 9.78 6.06 5.24
C VAL A 35 10.10 6.98 4.07
N LEU A 36 9.25 7.99 3.83
CA LEU A 36 9.35 8.92 2.69
C LEU A 36 10.72 9.62 2.56
N ASN A 37 11.40 9.90 3.68
CA ASN A 37 12.66 10.63 3.71
C ASN A 37 13.91 9.73 3.75
N GLN A 38 13.76 8.42 3.56
CA GLN A 38 14.86 7.46 3.56
C GLN A 38 15.08 6.87 2.17
N ARG A 39 16.29 6.36 1.91
CA ARG A 39 16.54 5.57 0.70
C ARG A 39 15.82 4.23 0.81
N TRP A 40 15.07 3.87 -0.22
CA TRP A 40 14.34 2.61 -0.27
C TRP A 40 15.17 1.51 -0.92
N ASN A 41 15.31 0.38 -0.23
CA ASN A 41 15.94 -0.82 -0.75
C ASN A 41 14.87 -1.80 -1.24
N LEU A 42 14.30 -1.51 -2.41
CA LEU A 42 13.20 -2.27 -2.98
C LEU A 42 13.66 -3.61 -3.57
N ARG A 43 12.85 -4.66 -3.40
CA ARG A 43 13.07 -5.99 -3.97
C ARG A 43 11.99 -6.32 -4.98
N VAL A 44 12.35 -7.01 -6.07
CA VAL A 44 11.36 -7.57 -7.00
C VAL A 44 10.46 -8.56 -6.26
N GLY A 45 9.16 -8.45 -6.46
CA GLY A 45 8.12 -9.16 -5.72
C GLY A 45 7.80 -8.56 -4.35
N GLY A 46 8.57 -7.58 -3.89
CA GLY A 46 8.35 -6.91 -2.61
C GLY A 46 7.05 -6.09 -2.61
N LYS A 47 6.37 -6.08 -1.47
CA LYS A 47 5.13 -5.36 -1.21
C LYS A 47 5.43 -4.22 -0.24
N TYR A 48 5.12 -2.99 -0.64
CA TYR A 48 5.50 -1.82 0.14
C TYR A 48 4.36 -0.81 0.17
N TYR A 49 4.31 -0.01 1.23
CA TYR A 49 3.49 1.19 1.25
C TYR A 49 4.22 2.36 1.89
N VAL A 50 3.74 3.56 1.60
CA VAL A 50 4.18 4.80 2.25
C VAL A 50 2.96 5.57 2.73
N THR A 51 3.12 6.29 3.83
CA THR A 51 2.13 7.27 4.29
C THR A 51 2.68 8.68 4.16
N LYS A 52 1.81 9.63 3.83
CA LYS A 52 2.13 11.06 3.82
C LYS A 52 1.21 11.78 4.78
N ASN A 53 1.80 12.49 5.74
CA ASN A 53 1.09 13.27 6.77
C ASN A 53 0.01 12.47 7.52
N LEU A 54 0.12 11.14 7.56
CA LEU A 54 -0.87 10.21 8.14
C LEU A 54 -2.28 10.26 7.51
N SER A 55 -2.49 11.05 6.47
CA SER A 55 -3.81 11.26 5.84
C SER A 55 -3.88 10.78 4.39
N ALA A 56 -2.77 10.26 3.85
CA ALA A 56 -2.70 9.61 2.56
C ALA A 56 -1.79 8.39 2.64
N ILE A 57 -2.16 7.33 1.91
CA ILE A 57 -1.40 6.08 1.82
C ILE A 57 -1.30 5.63 0.36
N VAL A 58 -0.13 5.13 -0.02
CA VAL A 58 0.13 4.55 -1.35
C VAL A 58 0.78 3.20 -1.15
N ALA A 59 0.14 2.13 -1.63
CA ALA A 59 0.65 0.78 -1.59
C ALA A 59 0.96 0.26 -3.00
N PHE A 60 2.06 -0.46 -3.16
CA PHE A 60 2.49 -1.00 -4.44
C PHE A 60 3.26 -2.32 -4.29
N VAL A 61 3.26 -3.11 -5.37
CA VAL A 61 4.06 -4.33 -5.48
C VAL A 61 5.07 -4.12 -6.59
N VAL A 62 6.35 -4.32 -6.30
CA VAL A 62 7.43 -4.16 -7.28
C VAL A 62 7.44 -5.39 -8.18
N ASN A 63 7.20 -5.22 -9.48
CA ASN A 63 7.25 -6.32 -10.43
C ASN A 63 8.27 -6.05 -11.54
N PHE A 64 8.89 -7.10 -12.07
CA PHE A 64 9.71 -6.98 -13.28
C PHE A 64 8.82 -7.16 -14.50
N ARG A 65 8.62 -6.10 -15.28
CA ARG A 65 8.19 -6.25 -16.68
C ARG A 65 9.42 -6.12 -17.54
N ARG A 66 10.01 -7.26 -17.93
CA ARG A 66 11.02 -7.27 -18.99
C ARG A 66 10.29 -6.96 -20.30
N TYR A 67 10.34 -5.71 -20.73
CA TYR A 67 9.86 -5.31 -22.04
C TYR A 67 10.67 -6.03 -23.11
N ARG A 68 10.14 -7.15 -23.61
CA ARG A 68 10.66 -7.77 -24.83
C ARG A 68 10.11 -6.95 -25.99
N LYS A 69 10.86 -5.94 -26.45
CA LYS A 69 10.60 -5.31 -27.76
C LYS A 69 10.71 -6.42 -28.80
N ARG A 70 9.56 -6.97 -29.23
CA ARG A 70 9.49 -7.87 -30.37
C ARG A 70 9.23 -6.96 -31.56
N TRP A 71 10.31 -6.59 -32.25
CA TRP A 71 10.21 -6.00 -33.57
C TRP A 71 9.67 -7.10 -34.49
N ILE A 72 8.48 -6.87 -35.03
CA ILE A 72 7.98 -7.48 -36.26
C ILE A 72 8.00 -6.37 -37.30
#